data_AF-A0A960Y997-F1
#
_entry.id   AF-A0A960Y997-F1
#
_cell.length_a   1.000
_cell.length_b   1.000
_cell.length_c   1.000
_cell.angle_alpha   90.00
_cell.angle_beta   90.00
_cell.angle_gamma   90.00
#
_symmetry.space_group_name_H-M   'P 1'
#
loop_
_entity.id
_entity.type
_entity.pdbx_description
1 polymer ?
#
loop_
_entity_poly.entity_id
_entity_poly.type
_entity_poly.pdbx_seq_one_letter_code
_entity_poly.pdbx_strand_id
1 'polypeptide(L)'
;MSDETAVNVGAVVKNLSQANNLSRQAEILGRAITTAGPGPAVEMMGTFMDRALDDLGYARGFLLCIDYGLLNKTIGGKVMDQLKFHMNKHAKFAPLDEILEQTKNMDQSTLMYLKAKTAMYIQLVYLLRGRVQDEGMPQMMVNTPALVNQILLAGDIKKKEMVVDTSNFGTVYKGLLTELLEEADFSSKDDKVYTSILTDSSARRAADGMDLVSSGKEGESGKLSEAVMGRMGANIIKRLSLLLKTVKMYSSADHPSISLALETLHNGIDDLLQDREKVSLSRLGSDVLIEDVKLKKAAQFINDFAIALEER
;
A
#
# COMPACT_ATOMS: atom_id res chain seq x y z
N MET A 1 -13.33 -37.13 -13.51
CA MET A 1 -12.16 -36.28 -13.20
C MET A 1 -12.40 -34.98 -13.92
N SER A 2 -12.75 -33.92 -13.20
CA SER A 2 -12.93 -32.59 -13.77
C SER A 2 -11.56 -31.98 -14.03
N ASP A 3 -11.31 -31.49 -15.24
CA ASP A 3 -10.12 -30.70 -15.58
C ASP A 3 -10.06 -29.47 -14.65
N GLU A 4 -9.17 -29.51 -13.67
CA GLU A 4 -8.83 -28.32 -12.88
C GLU A 4 -8.18 -27.32 -13.83
N THR A 5 -8.91 -26.24 -14.13
CA THR A 5 -8.41 -25.21 -15.03
C THR A 5 -7.45 -24.34 -14.24
N ALA A 6 -6.18 -24.26 -14.68
CA ALA A 6 -5.19 -23.42 -14.03
C ALA A 6 -5.65 -21.95 -14.08
N VAL A 7 -5.95 -21.37 -12.92
CA VAL A 7 -6.34 -19.96 -12.83
C VAL A 7 -5.09 -19.09 -12.95
N ASN A 8 -5.10 -18.18 -13.92
CA ASN A 8 -4.08 -17.16 -14.06
C ASN A 8 -4.29 -16.07 -13.00
N VAL A 9 -3.61 -16.19 -11.86
CA VAL A 9 -3.70 -15.25 -10.72
C VAL A 9 -3.39 -13.81 -11.16
N GLY A 10 -2.40 -13.60 -12.02
CA GLY A 10 -2.06 -12.28 -12.55
C GLY A 10 -3.21 -11.62 -13.33
N ALA A 11 -3.95 -12.41 -14.12
CA ALA A 11 -5.15 -11.92 -14.81
C ALA A 11 -6.26 -11.56 -13.82
N VAL A 12 -6.43 -12.32 -12.73
CA VAL A 12 -7.38 -12.01 -11.65
C VAL A 12 -6.98 -10.70 -10.98
N VAL A 13 -5.71 -10.52 -10.61
CA VAL A 13 -5.19 -9.27 -10.04
C VAL A 13 -5.47 -8.09 -10.97
N LYS A 14 -5.14 -8.20 -12.25
CA LYS A 14 -5.39 -7.15 -13.26
C LYS A 14 -6.87 -6.77 -13.31
N ASN A 15 -7.76 -7.76 -13.36
CA ASN A 15 -9.21 -7.53 -13.41
C ASN A 15 -9.75 -6.91 -12.11
N LEU A 16 -9.25 -7.35 -10.94
CA LEU A 16 -9.58 -6.76 -9.65
C LEU A 16 -9.15 -5.29 -9.60
N SER A 17 -7.93 -4.98 -10.04
CA SER A 17 -7.39 -3.62 -10.13
C SER A 17 -8.27 -2.70 -10.99
N GLN A 18 -8.81 -3.22 -12.09
CA GLN A 18 -9.67 -2.47 -13.02
C GLN A 18 -11.11 -2.26 -12.54
N ALA A 19 -11.57 -3.02 -11.53
CA ALA A 19 -12.91 -2.87 -11.00
C ALA A 19 -13.05 -1.57 -10.18
N ASN A 20 -14.12 -0.81 -10.44
CA ASN A 20 -14.35 0.50 -9.82
C ASN A 20 -15.14 0.47 -8.50
N ASN A 21 -15.65 -0.70 -8.08
CA ASN A 21 -16.42 -0.85 -6.85
C ASN A 21 -16.24 -2.24 -6.22
N LEU A 22 -16.59 -2.39 -4.95
CA LEU A 22 -16.43 -3.62 -4.18
C LEU A 22 -17.26 -4.79 -4.75
N SER A 23 -18.49 -4.53 -5.18
CA SER A 23 -19.38 -5.58 -5.71
C SER A 23 -18.76 -6.25 -6.95
N ARG A 24 -18.20 -5.47 -7.86
CA ARG A 24 -17.57 -5.99 -9.07
C ARG A 24 -16.28 -6.76 -8.76
N GLN A 25 -15.51 -6.28 -7.79
CA GLN A 25 -14.33 -7.00 -7.31
C GLN A 25 -14.71 -8.38 -6.74
N ALA A 26 -15.74 -8.41 -5.90
CA ALA A 26 -16.25 -9.65 -5.32
C ALA A 26 -16.71 -10.62 -6.42
N GLU A 27 -17.44 -10.16 -7.43
CA GLU A 27 -17.85 -11.00 -8.57
C GLU A 27 -16.67 -11.60 -9.34
N ILE A 28 -15.60 -10.84 -9.55
CA ILE A 28 -14.39 -11.29 -10.26
C ILE A 28 -13.71 -12.37 -9.44
N LEU A 29 -13.47 -12.11 -8.15
CA LEU A 29 -12.85 -13.07 -7.24
C LEU A 29 -13.69 -14.33 -7.09
N GLY A 30 -15.01 -14.18 -6.92
CA GLY A 30 -15.92 -15.30 -6.74
C GLY A 30 -16.02 -16.20 -7.97
N ARG A 31 -16.01 -15.62 -9.18
CA ARG A 31 -15.89 -16.39 -10.43
C ARG A 31 -14.57 -17.13 -10.49
N ALA A 32 -13.45 -16.46 -10.21
CA ALA A 32 -12.13 -17.08 -10.22
C ALA A 32 -12.08 -18.29 -9.26
N ILE A 33 -12.56 -18.14 -8.02
CA ILE A 33 -12.63 -19.22 -7.02
C ILE A 33 -13.51 -20.37 -7.50
N THR A 34 -14.70 -20.08 -8.00
CA THR A 34 -15.68 -21.11 -8.40
C THR A 34 -15.18 -21.89 -9.63
N THR A 35 -14.50 -21.22 -10.57
CA THR A 35 -13.94 -21.86 -11.76
C THR A 35 -12.69 -22.67 -11.47
N ALA A 36 -11.84 -22.24 -10.52
CA ALA A 36 -10.58 -22.93 -10.20
C ALA A 36 -10.81 -24.33 -9.58
N GLY A 37 -11.91 -24.49 -8.83
CA GLY A 37 -12.05 -25.58 -7.88
C GLY A 37 -11.31 -25.29 -6.55
N PRO A 38 -11.54 -26.10 -5.50
CA PRO A 38 -11.18 -25.72 -4.14
C PRO A 38 -9.66 -25.66 -3.91
N GLY A 39 -8.89 -26.64 -4.41
CA GLY A 39 -7.43 -26.66 -4.25
C GLY A 39 -6.75 -25.46 -4.90
N PRO A 40 -6.91 -25.27 -6.23
CA PRO A 40 -6.35 -24.11 -6.93
C PRO A 40 -6.86 -22.76 -6.41
N ALA A 41 -8.10 -22.67 -5.92
CA ALA A 41 -8.61 -21.46 -5.30
C ALA A 41 -7.88 -21.12 -3.98
N VAL A 42 -7.61 -22.11 -3.12
CA VAL A 42 -6.84 -21.87 -1.89
C VAL A 42 -5.39 -21.45 -2.22
N GLU A 43 -4.77 -22.04 -3.24
CA GLU A 43 -3.44 -21.62 -3.72
C GLU A 43 -3.44 -20.16 -4.22
N MET A 44 -4.49 -19.76 -4.95
CA MET A 44 -4.67 -18.36 -5.37
C MET A 44 -4.82 -17.42 -4.17
N MET A 45 -5.64 -17.78 -3.18
CA MET A 45 -5.82 -16.97 -1.96
C MET A 45 -4.50 -16.85 -1.17
N GLY A 46 -3.74 -17.94 -1.06
CA GLY A 46 -2.40 -17.94 -0.48
C GLY A 46 -1.44 -17.04 -1.25
N THR A 47 -1.49 -17.06 -2.58
CA THR A 47 -0.68 -16.16 -3.42
C THR A 47 -1.01 -14.69 -3.18
N PHE A 48 -2.30 -14.33 -3.02
CA PHE A 48 -2.68 -12.97 -2.62
C PHE A 48 -2.09 -12.58 -1.27
N MET A 49 -2.16 -13.47 -0.28
CA MET A 49 -1.61 -13.26 1.06
C MET A 49 -0.08 -13.08 1.02
N ASP A 50 0.64 -13.98 0.34
CA ASP A 50 2.10 -13.99 0.31
C ASP A 50 2.67 -12.77 -0.41
N ARG A 51 2.00 -12.30 -1.47
CA ARG A 51 2.46 -11.18 -2.30
C ARG A 51 1.86 -9.82 -1.92
N ALA A 52 0.97 -9.76 -0.93
CA ALA A 52 0.28 -8.52 -0.56
C ALA A 52 1.24 -7.38 -0.17
N LEU A 53 2.41 -7.69 0.41
CA LEU A 53 3.38 -6.67 0.80
C LEU A 53 4.31 -6.21 -0.33
N ASP A 54 4.33 -6.94 -1.44
CA ASP A 54 5.20 -6.68 -2.59
C ASP A 54 4.44 -6.09 -3.77
N ASP A 55 3.13 -6.30 -3.84
CA ASP A 55 2.29 -5.83 -4.93
C ASP A 55 0.88 -5.48 -4.40
N LEU A 56 0.51 -4.21 -4.55
CA LEU A 56 -0.75 -3.66 -4.05
C LEU A 56 -1.99 -4.27 -4.73
N GLY A 57 -1.85 -4.81 -5.94
CA GLY A 57 -2.91 -5.57 -6.60
C GLY A 57 -3.21 -6.89 -5.87
N TYR A 58 -2.18 -7.58 -5.40
CA TYR A 58 -2.35 -8.79 -4.57
C TYR A 58 -2.90 -8.44 -3.19
N ALA A 59 -2.49 -7.30 -2.62
CA ALA A 59 -3.05 -6.78 -1.37
C ALA A 59 -4.57 -6.57 -1.46
N ARG A 60 -5.05 -6.01 -2.57
CA ARG A 60 -6.48 -5.84 -2.82
C ARG A 60 -7.22 -7.18 -2.91
N GLY A 61 -6.65 -8.15 -3.61
CA GLY A 61 -7.16 -9.53 -3.62
C GLY A 61 -7.25 -10.12 -2.21
N PHE A 62 -6.21 -9.92 -1.41
CA PHE A 62 -6.15 -10.39 -0.03
C PHE A 62 -7.21 -9.74 0.87
N LEU A 63 -7.45 -8.42 0.75
CA LEU A 63 -8.51 -7.74 1.51
C LEU A 63 -9.90 -8.30 1.21
N LEU A 64 -10.17 -8.71 -0.02
CA LEU A 64 -11.42 -9.39 -0.37
C LEU A 64 -11.46 -10.79 0.24
N CYS A 65 -10.32 -11.49 0.27
CA CYS A 65 -10.22 -12.83 0.82
C CYS A 65 -10.51 -12.88 2.32
N ILE A 66 -10.15 -11.86 3.10
CA ILE A 66 -10.39 -11.87 4.55
C ILE A 66 -11.84 -11.52 4.94
N ASP A 67 -12.66 -11.11 3.98
CA ASP A 67 -14.08 -10.79 4.18
C ASP A 67 -14.95 -12.04 4.03
N TYR A 68 -15.01 -12.87 5.08
CA TYR A 68 -15.73 -14.14 5.08
C TYR A 68 -17.19 -13.98 4.64
N GLY A 69 -17.88 -12.95 5.16
CA GLY A 69 -19.29 -12.70 4.85
C GLY A 69 -19.52 -12.39 3.38
N LEU A 70 -18.69 -11.52 2.79
CA LEU A 70 -18.72 -11.21 1.36
C LEU A 70 -18.39 -12.45 0.53
N LEU A 71 -17.29 -13.14 0.81
CA LEU A 71 -16.90 -14.34 0.09
C LEU A 71 -18.00 -15.40 0.11
N ASN A 72 -18.51 -15.74 1.30
CA ASN A 72 -19.54 -16.75 1.48
C ASN A 72 -20.82 -16.41 0.71
N LYS A 73 -21.20 -15.13 0.69
CA LYS A 73 -22.32 -14.65 -0.12
C LYS A 73 -22.07 -14.80 -1.62
N THR A 74 -20.84 -14.56 -2.07
CA THR A 74 -20.48 -14.58 -3.49
C THR A 74 -20.30 -16.00 -4.05
N ILE A 75 -19.61 -16.89 -3.33
CA ILE A 75 -19.27 -18.25 -3.81
C ILE A 75 -20.23 -19.32 -3.28
N GLY A 76 -21.00 -19.01 -2.24
CA GLY A 76 -21.92 -19.93 -1.57
C GLY A 76 -21.26 -20.79 -0.49
N GLY A 77 -22.05 -21.17 0.52
CA GLY A 77 -21.58 -21.91 1.70
C GLY A 77 -20.89 -23.24 1.38
N LYS A 78 -21.42 -24.01 0.43
CA LYS A 78 -20.82 -25.29 0.04
C LYS A 78 -19.40 -25.14 -0.50
N VAL A 79 -19.14 -24.10 -1.30
CA VAL A 79 -17.79 -23.83 -1.84
C VAL A 79 -16.89 -23.35 -0.72
N MET A 80 -17.38 -22.49 0.17
CA MET A 80 -16.64 -22.02 1.34
C MET A 80 -16.20 -23.19 2.24
N ASP A 81 -17.09 -24.15 2.53
CA ASP A 81 -16.76 -25.33 3.33
C ASP A 81 -15.68 -26.19 2.67
N GLN A 82 -15.70 -26.31 1.34
CA GLN A 82 -14.65 -27.00 0.59
C GLN A 82 -13.32 -26.25 0.66
N LEU A 83 -13.30 -24.92 0.55
CA LEU A 83 -12.08 -24.13 0.72
C LEU A 83 -11.48 -24.34 2.11
N LYS A 84 -12.31 -24.27 3.16
CA LYS A 84 -11.88 -24.52 4.54
C LYS A 84 -11.30 -25.92 4.73
N PHE A 85 -11.95 -26.94 4.17
CA PHE A 85 -11.43 -28.30 4.20
C PHE A 85 -10.03 -28.39 3.57
N HIS A 86 -9.82 -27.74 2.43
CA HIS A 86 -8.52 -27.69 1.78
C HIS A 86 -7.48 -26.89 2.57
N MET A 87 -7.84 -25.74 3.14
CA MET A 87 -6.93 -24.95 4.00
C MET A 87 -6.45 -25.79 5.20
N ASN A 88 -7.36 -26.48 5.88
CA ASN A 88 -7.05 -27.32 7.04
C ASN A 88 -6.16 -28.53 6.73
N LYS A 89 -6.13 -28.97 5.47
CA LYS A 89 -5.27 -30.08 5.03
C LYS A 89 -3.81 -29.67 4.85
N HIS A 90 -3.53 -28.38 4.67
CA HIS A 90 -2.21 -27.88 4.31
C HIS A 90 -1.74 -26.79 5.28
N ALA A 91 -0.73 -27.10 6.09
CA ALA A 91 -0.22 -26.21 7.16
C ALA A 91 0.14 -24.79 6.68
N LYS A 92 0.60 -24.62 5.43
CA LYS A 92 0.92 -23.30 4.86
C LYS A 92 -0.28 -22.34 4.80
N PHE A 93 -1.52 -22.85 4.80
CA PHE A 93 -2.73 -22.05 4.76
C PHE A 93 -3.39 -21.88 6.13
N ALA A 94 -2.82 -22.45 7.20
CA ALA A 94 -3.35 -22.27 8.56
C ALA A 94 -3.51 -20.80 8.96
N PRO A 95 -2.56 -19.88 8.66
CA PRO A 95 -2.74 -18.46 8.99
C PRO A 95 -3.93 -17.81 8.28
N LEU A 96 -4.24 -18.23 7.05
CA LEU A 96 -5.38 -17.72 6.29
C LEU A 96 -6.71 -18.22 6.88
N ASP A 97 -6.78 -19.51 7.25
CA ASP A 97 -7.97 -20.08 7.91
C ASP A 97 -8.22 -19.41 9.26
N GLU A 98 -7.17 -19.17 10.06
CA GLU A 98 -7.27 -18.47 11.34
C GLU A 98 -7.84 -17.05 11.18
N ILE A 99 -7.36 -16.29 10.19
CA ILE A 99 -7.89 -14.95 9.90
C ILE A 99 -9.37 -15.04 9.48
N LEU A 100 -9.72 -15.98 8.60
CA LEU A 100 -11.10 -16.17 8.14
C LEU A 100 -12.06 -16.55 9.27
N GLU A 101 -11.63 -17.42 10.18
CA GLU A 101 -12.45 -17.79 11.34
C GLU A 101 -12.64 -16.61 12.31
N GLN A 102 -11.63 -15.77 12.48
CA GLN A 102 -11.76 -14.56 13.28
C GLN A 102 -12.71 -13.54 12.64
N THR A 103 -12.71 -13.39 11.30
CA THR A 103 -13.59 -12.43 10.61
C THR A 103 -15.01 -12.92 10.42
N LYS A 104 -15.25 -14.23 10.44
CA LYS A 104 -16.57 -14.87 10.23
C LYS A 104 -17.71 -14.29 11.07
N ASN A 105 -17.43 -13.97 12.33
CA ASN A 105 -18.43 -13.47 13.28
C ASN A 105 -18.34 -11.96 13.54
N MET A 106 -17.50 -11.24 12.78
CA MET A 106 -17.37 -9.79 12.94
C MET A 106 -18.57 -9.07 12.33
N ASP A 107 -19.07 -8.04 13.03
CA ASP A 107 -20.02 -7.11 12.43
C ASP A 107 -19.36 -6.30 11.30
N GLN A 108 -20.17 -5.82 10.36
CA GLN A 108 -19.69 -5.11 9.16
C GLN A 108 -18.85 -3.87 9.49
N SER A 109 -19.13 -3.18 10.60
CA SER A 109 -18.35 -2.02 10.99
C SER A 109 -16.96 -2.44 11.48
N THR A 110 -16.87 -3.50 12.29
CA THR A 110 -15.58 -4.05 12.75
C THR A 110 -14.73 -4.51 11.58
N LEU A 111 -15.35 -5.26 10.66
CA LEU A 111 -14.66 -5.79 9.48
C LEU A 111 -14.15 -4.66 8.57
N MET A 112 -14.93 -3.60 8.39
CA MET A 112 -14.49 -2.40 7.67
C MET A 112 -13.22 -1.80 8.30
N TYR A 113 -13.19 -1.61 9.63
CA TYR A 113 -12.00 -1.07 10.28
C TYR A 113 -10.80 -2.01 10.26
N LEU A 114 -11.03 -3.33 10.38
CA LEU A 114 -9.97 -4.33 10.20
C LEU A 114 -9.34 -4.20 8.81
N LYS A 115 -10.16 -4.24 7.75
CA LYS A 115 -9.70 -4.12 6.37
C LYS A 115 -9.00 -2.79 6.11
N ALA A 116 -9.53 -1.69 6.65
CA ALA A 116 -8.91 -0.37 6.53
C ALA A 116 -7.52 -0.31 7.17
N LYS A 117 -7.39 -0.76 8.43
CA LYS A 117 -6.11 -0.80 9.15
C LYS A 117 -5.13 -1.74 8.45
N THR A 118 -5.58 -2.90 7.95
CA THR A 118 -4.77 -3.83 7.17
C THR A 118 -4.26 -3.21 5.88
N ALA A 119 -5.13 -2.55 5.11
CA ALA A 119 -4.77 -1.86 3.86
C ALA A 119 -3.70 -0.79 4.11
N MET A 120 -3.87 0.02 5.15
CA MET A 120 -2.92 1.06 5.51
C MET A 120 -1.58 0.49 6.00
N TYR A 121 -1.59 -0.60 6.79
CA TYR A 121 -0.36 -1.28 7.20
C TYR A 121 0.39 -1.86 6.00
N ILE A 122 -0.32 -2.53 5.08
CA ILE A 122 0.27 -3.05 3.85
C ILE A 122 0.90 -1.90 3.05
N GLN A 123 0.19 -0.79 2.87
CA GLN A 123 0.71 0.38 2.17
C GLN A 123 1.97 0.96 2.83
N LEU A 124 2.00 1.05 4.17
CA LEU A 124 3.17 1.53 4.91
C LEU A 124 4.36 0.60 4.72
N VAL A 125 4.15 -0.71 4.82
CA VAL A 125 5.21 -1.71 4.65
C VAL A 125 5.72 -1.72 3.21
N TYR A 126 4.84 -1.61 2.22
CA TYR A 126 5.19 -1.50 0.81
C TYR A 126 6.10 -0.28 0.56
N LEU A 127 5.72 0.90 1.06
CA LEU A 127 6.52 2.12 0.94
C LEU A 127 7.86 2.02 1.67
N LEU A 128 7.85 1.42 2.87
CA LEU A 128 9.06 1.23 3.67
C LEU A 128 10.04 0.26 2.99
N ARG A 129 9.55 -0.82 2.37
CA ARG A 129 10.40 -1.75 1.59
C ARG A 129 11.11 -1.03 0.45
N GLY A 130 10.40 -0.16 -0.27
CA GLY A 130 11.00 0.68 -1.31
C GLY A 130 12.16 1.53 -0.77
N ARG A 131 11.95 2.24 0.35
CA ARG A 131 13.02 3.05 0.97
C ARG A 131 14.19 2.21 1.48
N VAL A 132 13.91 1.07 2.11
CA VAL A 132 14.94 0.15 2.60
C VAL A 132 15.80 -0.36 1.45
N GLN A 133 15.19 -0.65 0.30
CA GLN A 133 15.91 -1.05 -0.91
C GLN A 133 16.75 0.10 -1.48
N ASP A 134 16.19 1.31 -1.57
CA ASP A 134 16.90 2.52 -2.04
C ASP A 134 18.14 2.84 -1.20
N GLU A 135 18.06 2.62 0.11
CA GLU A 135 19.16 2.88 1.05
C GLU A 135 20.14 1.70 1.20
N GLY A 136 19.95 0.62 0.44
CA GLY A 136 20.81 -0.58 0.51
C GLY A 136 20.76 -1.27 1.88
N MET A 137 19.67 -1.11 2.61
CA MET A 137 19.48 -1.67 3.95
C MET A 137 19.01 -3.14 3.87
N PRO A 138 19.18 -3.94 4.95
CA PRO A 138 18.68 -5.30 4.99
C PRO A 138 17.17 -5.35 4.72
N GLN A 139 16.71 -6.38 4.01
CA GLN A 139 15.30 -6.53 3.69
C GLN A 139 14.46 -6.82 4.93
N MET A 140 13.27 -6.23 4.98
CA MET A 140 12.33 -6.44 6.09
C MET A 140 11.66 -7.81 6.02
N MET A 141 11.90 -8.63 7.05
CA MET A 141 11.25 -9.93 7.25
C MET A 141 9.87 -9.76 7.92
N VAL A 142 8.94 -9.13 7.19
CA VAL A 142 7.54 -8.97 7.61
C VAL A 142 6.66 -9.83 6.71
N ASN A 143 5.70 -10.54 7.30
CA ASN A 143 4.71 -11.33 6.56
C ASN A 143 3.29 -10.76 6.77
N THR A 144 2.44 -10.94 5.77
CA THR A 144 1.06 -10.41 5.77
C THR A 144 0.22 -10.95 6.93
N PRO A 145 0.27 -12.26 7.28
CA PRO A 145 -0.54 -12.78 8.39
C PRO A 145 -0.18 -12.18 9.74
N ALA A 146 1.10 -11.95 10.04
CA ALA A 146 1.51 -11.33 11.29
C ALA A 146 0.98 -9.90 11.43
N LEU A 147 0.93 -9.13 10.33
CA LEU A 147 0.34 -7.79 10.34
C LEU A 147 -1.15 -7.82 10.66
N VAL A 148 -1.90 -8.73 10.03
CA VAL A 148 -3.34 -8.87 10.29
C VAL A 148 -3.57 -9.33 11.73
N ASN A 149 -2.81 -10.32 12.21
CA ASN A 149 -2.89 -10.81 13.58
C ASN A 149 -2.53 -9.73 14.61
N GLN A 150 -1.54 -8.88 14.33
CA GLN A 150 -1.23 -7.74 15.19
C GLN A 150 -2.42 -6.79 15.35
N ILE A 151 -3.14 -6.50 14.25
CA ILE A 151 -4.35 -5.66 14.30
C ILE A 151 -5.47 -6.37 15.06
N LEU A 152 -5.65 -7.68 14.85
CA LEU A 152 -6.66 -8.48 15.53
C LEU A 152 -6.41 -8.55 17.04
N LEU A 153 -5.16 -8.73 17.46
CA LEU A 153 -4.75 -8.87 18.86
C LEU A 153 -4.66 -7.53 19.61
N ALA A 154 -4.57 -6.40 18.92
CA ALA A 154 -4.54 -5.08 19.55
C ALA A 154 -5.83 -4.75 20.34
N GLY A 155 -6.92 -5.50 20.14
CA GLY A 155 -8.16 -5.38 20.90
C GLY A 155 -8.94 -4.09 20.63
N ASP A 156 -8.50 -3.30 19.65
CA ASP A 156 -9.00 -1.95 19.39
C ASP A 156 -9.46 -1.71 17.94
N ILE A 157 -9.76 -2.80 17.22
CA ILE A 157 -10.19 -2.77 15.81
C ILE A 157 -11.29 -1.73 15.57
N LYS A 158 -12.28 -1.65 16.46
CA LYS A 158 -13.42 -0.72 16.38
C LYS A 158 -13.06 0.75 16.58
N LYS A 159 -11.88 1.06 17.14
CA LYS A 159 -11.45 2.44 17.31
C LYS A 159 -11.17 3.05 15.93
N LYS A 160 -11.65 4.27 15.74
CA LYS A 160 -11.37 5.14 14.58
C LYS A 160 -9.94 5.69 14.59
N GLU A 161 -9.00 4.87 15.03
CA GLU A 161 -7.60 5.22 15.21
C GLU A 161 -6.75 4.06 14.71
N MET A 162 -5.81 4.36 13.81
CA MET A 162 -4.73 3.47 13.46
C MET A 162 -3.55 3.77 14.38
N VAL A 163 -3.01 2.73 15.02
CA VAL A 163 -1.86 2.82 15.89
C VAL A 163 -0.70 2.05 15.26
N VAL A 164 0.45 2.71 15.13
CA VAL A 164 1.69 2.12 14.66
C VAL A 164 2.73 2.26 15.76
N ASP A 165 3.13 1.13 16.31
CA ASP A 165 4.26 1.05 17.25
C ASP A 165 5.53 0.72 16.45
N THR A 166 6.42 1.70 16.34
CA THR A 166 7.71 1.58 15.65
C THR A 166 8.65 0.58 16.31
N SER A 167 8.40 0.16 17.56
CA SER A 167 9.18 -0.89 18.21
C SER A 167 8.88 -2.30 17.68
N ASN A 168 7.75 -2.48 17.00
CA ASN A 168 7.44 -3.71 16.27
C ASN A 168 8.28 -3.85 14.98
N PHE A 169 9.02 -2.80 14.63
CA PHE A 169 9.94 -2.78 13.51
C PHE A 169 11.38 -2.82 14.02
N GLY A 170 12.26 -3.45 13.24
CA GLY A 170 13.70 -3.48 13.55
C GLY A 170 14.24 -2.07 13.77
N THR A 171 15.14 -1.91 14.75
CA THR A 171 15.74 -0.60 15.10
C THR A 171 16.37 0.10 13.91
N VAL A 172 16.90 -0.68 12.96
CA VAL A 172 17.49 -0.24 11.70
C VAL A 172 16.49 0.53 10.83
N TYR A 173 15.19 0.22 10.88
CA TYR A 173 14.16 0.85 10.03
C TYR A 173 13.44 2.03 10.69
N LYS A 174 13.70 2.32 11.98
CA LYS A 174 12.92 3.29 12.75
C LYS A 174 12.96 4.70 12.17
N GLY A 175 14.11 5.15 11.66
CA GLY A 175 14.25 6.46 11.04
C GLY A 175 13.32 6.60 9.83
N LEU A 176 13.42 5.66 8.88
CA LEU A 176 12.59 5.63 7.68
C LEU A 176 11.10 5.49 7.99
N LEU A 177 10.75 4.63 8.95
CA LEU A 177 9.36 4.47 9.36
C LEU A 177 8.82 5.76 10.00
N THR A 178 9.60 6.44 10.84
CA THR A 178 9.21 7.71 11.45
C THR A 178 8.92 8.76 10.38
N GLU A 179 9.84 8.93 9.43
CA GLU A 179 9.65 9.87 8.32
C GLU A 179 8.40 9.54 7.49
N LEU A 180 8.17 8.26 7.18
CA LEU A 180 6.99 7.81 6.45
C LEU A 180 5.69 8.08 7.22
N LEU A 181 5.69 7.88 8.53
CA LEU A 181 4.53 8.13 9.39
C LEU A 181 4.22 9.62 9.48
N GLU A 182 5.24 10.47 9.66
CA GLU A 182 5.10 11.93 9.66
C GLU A 182 4.61 12.47 8.30
N GLU A 183 5.08 11.90 7.19
CA GLU A 183 4.60 12.21 5.84
C GLU A 183 3.17 11.73 5.58
N ALA A 184 2.73 10.68 6.28
CA ALA A 184 1.39 10.11 6.18
C ALA A 184 0.40 10.72 7.20
N ASP A 185 0.72 11.90 7.74
CA ASP A 185 -0.09 12.65 8.72
C ASP A 185 -0.38 11.87 10.02
N PHE A 186 0.49 10.92 10.41
CA PHE A 186 0.42 10.34 11.74
C PHE A 186 0.96 11.33 12.78
N SER A 187 0.28 11.41 13.91
CA SER A 187 0.71 12.16 15.09
C SER A 187 1.39 11.23 16.08
N SER A 188 2.60 11.59 16.51
CA SER A 188 3.29 10.91 17.62
C SER A 188 2.50 11.12 18.92
N LYS A 189 2.19 10.02 19.62
CA LYS A 189 1.77 10.05 21.02
C LYS A 189 2.98 10.02 21.95
N ASP A 190 4.01 9.28 21.56
CA ASP A 190 5.33 9.21 22.20
C ASP A 190 6.41 8.86 21.15
N ASP A 191 7.66 8.68 21.59
CA ASP A 191 8.82 8.39 20.72
C ASP A 191 8.69 7.10 19.89
N LYS A 192 7.73 6.23 20.20
CA LYS A 192 7.56 4.92 19.57
C LYS A 192 6.21 4.72 18.93
N VAL A 193 5.17 5.41 19.40
CA VAL A 193 3.77 5.19 19.04
C VAL A 193 3.24 6.37 18.23
N TYR A 194 2.79 6.06 17.02
CA TYR A 194 2.20 6.99 16.08
C TYR A 194 0.74 6.64 15.85
N THR A 195 -0.11 7.66 15.73
CA THR A 195 -1.55 7.49 15.58
C THR A 195 -2.13 8.34 14.46
N SER A 196 -3.11 7.80 13.75
CA SER A 196 -3.87 8.53 12.72
C SER A 196 -5.36 8.25 12.87
N ILE A 197 -6.18 9.30 12.74
CA ILE A 197 -7.64 9.20 12.88
C ILE A 197 -8.24 8.71 11.56
N LEU A 198 -9.01 7.63 11.63
CA LEU A 198 -9.73 7.06 10.50
C LEU A 198 -11.16 7.61 10.47
N THR A 199 -11.43 8.56 9.58
CA THR A 199 -12.81 8.96 9.29
C THR A 199 -13.58 7.81 8.64
N ASP A 200 -14.90 7.75 8.78
CA ASP A 200 -15.69 6.66 8.18
C ASP A 200 -15.54 6.61 6.65
N SER A 201 -15.34 7.76 5.99
CA SER A 201 -15.10 7.81 4.54
C SER A 201 -13.73 7.25 4.16
N SER A 202 -12.66 7.64 4.87
CA SER A 202 -11.31 7.11 4.65
C SER A 202 -11.24 5.60 4.95
N ALA A 203 -11.86 5.15 6.03
CA ALA A 203 -11.92 3.74 6.40
C ALA A 203 -12.65 2.91 5.33
N ARG A 204 -13.76 3.40 4.76
CA ARG A 204 -14.45 2.71 3.65
C ARG A 204 -13.58 2.58 2.41
N ARG A 205 -12.94 3.68 1.97
CA ARG A 205 -12.06 3.64 0.79
C ARG A 205 -10.88 2.69 0.98
N ALA A 206 -10.24 2.73 2.15
CA ALA A 206 -9.14 1.84 2.49
C ALA A 206 -9.61 0.37 2.57
N ALA A 207 -10.75 0.11 3.21
CA ALA A 207 -11.33 -1.22 3.32
C ALA A 207 -11.71 -1.84 1.97
N ASP A 208 -12.16 -1.02 1.03
CA ASP A 208 -12.45 -1.42 -0.36
C ASP A 208 -11.19 -1.60 -1.22
N GLY A 209 -10.02 -1.35 -0.61
CA GLY A 209 -8.72 -1.40 -1.27
C GLY A 209 -8.51 -0.29 -2.30
N MET A 210 -9.36 0.75 -2.35
CA MET A 210 -9.25 1.82 -3.35
C MET A 210 -7.94 2.60 -3.23
N ASP A 211 -7.43 2.73 -2.00
CA ASP A 211 -6.16 3.43 -1.75
C ASP A 211 -4.93 2.61 -2.21
N LEU A 212 -5.11 1.32 -2.56
CA LEU A 212 -4.08 0.39 -3.05
C LEU A 212 -3.97 0.34 -4.60
N VAL A 213 -4.85 1.00 -5.36
CA VAL A 213 -5.09 0.69 -6.80
C VAL A 213 -4.13 1.36 -7.78
N SER A 214 -3.09 2.04 -7.34
CA SER A 214 -2.38 2.91 -8.24
C SER A 214 -1.15 2.36 -8.95
N SER A 215 -1.26 1.19 -9.55
CA SER A 215 -0.11 0.59 -10.25
C SER A 215 -0.59 -0.54 -11.16
N GLY A 216 -1.12 -0.22 -12.35
CA GLY A 216 -1.42 -1.28 -13.31
C GLY A 216 -2.37 -0.96 -14.46
N LYS A 217 -2.10 0.09 -15.25
CA LYS A 217 -2.71 0.23 -16.58
C LYS A 217 -1.65 0.64 -17.61
N GLU A 218 -1.31 -0.30 -18.47
CA GLU A 218 -0.92 0.01 -19.86
C GLU A 218 -2.12 0.74 -20.51
N GLY A 219 -1.93 1.99 -20.92
CA GLY A 219 -2.82 2.72 -21.82
C GLY A 219 -3.77 3.76 -21.23
N GLU A 220 -3.92 3.85 -19.91
CA GLU A 220 -4.55 4.99 -19.23
C GLU A 220 -3.92 5.10 -17.86
N SER A 221 -3.06 6.09 -17.67
CA SER A 221 -2.28 6.34 -16.46
C SER A 221 -3.10 6.07 -15.19
N GLY A 222 -2.74 4.97 -14.51
CA GLY A 222 -3.26 4.65 -13.19
C GLY A 222 -3.01 5.85 -12.29
N LYS A 223 -4.06 6.59 -11.94
CA LYS A 223 -3.96 7.62 -10.92
C LYS A 223 -3.59 6.92 -9.61
N LEU A 224 -2.31 7.03 -9.24
CA LEU A 224 -1.85 7.21 -7.86
C LEU A 224 -3.00 7.78 -7.03
N SER A 225 -3.44 7.08 -5.97
CA SER A 225 -4.47 7.65 -5.09
C SER A 225 -3.96 9.02 -4.64
N GLU A 226 -4.82 10.02 -4.47
CA GLU A 226 -4.36 11.39 -4.14
C GLU A 226 -3.40 11.41 -2.94
N ALA A 227 -3.57 10.48 -2.00
CA ALA A 227 -2.66 10.27 -0.88
C ALA A 227 -1.29 9.68 -1.29
N VAL A 228 -1.24 8.75 -2.25
CA VAL A 228 0.02 8.26 -2.82
C VAL A 228 0.69 9.32 -3.71
N MET A 229 -0.06 10.06 -4.55
CA MET A 229 0.47 11.20 -5.33
C MET A 229 1.03 12.28 -4.42
N GLY A 230 0.32 12.59 -3.34
CA GLY A 230 0.79 13.56 -2.35
C GLY A 230 2.11 13.12 -1.70
N ARG A 231 2.24 11.83 -1.37
CA ARG A 231 3.45 11.26 -0.76
C ARG A 231 4.63 11.19 -1.74
N MET A 232 4.40 10.72 -2.97
CA MET A 232 5.46 10.67 -4.01
C MET A 232 5.90 12.09 -4.40
N GLY A 233 4.97 13.03 -4.43
CA GLY A 233 5.25 14.45 -4.60
C GLY A 233 6.14 15.05 -3.53
N ALA A 234 5.80 14.81 -2.27
CA ALA A 234 6.63 15.25 -1.15
C ALA A 234 8.04 14.62 -1.22
N ASN A 235 8.15 13.34 -1.61
CA ASN A 235 9.43 12.65 -1.80
C ASN A 235 10.28 13.31 -2.90
N ILE A 236 9.71 13.61 -4.06
CA ILE A 236 10.42 14.31 -5.15
C ILE A 236 10.91 15.69 -4.71
N ILE A 237 10.07 16.45 -4.01
CA ILE A 237 10.46 17.76 -3.48
C ILE A 237 11.64 17.63 -2.51
N LYS A 238 11.64 16.60 -1.64
CA LYS A 238 12.76 16.31 -0.74
C LYS A 238 14.04 15.96 -1.51
N ARG A 239 13.96 15.09 -2.53
CA ARG A 239 15.11 14.70 -3.36
C ARG A 239 15.68 15.90 -4.15
N LEU A 240 14.82 16.77 -4.68
CA LEU A 240 15.22 18.05 -5.29
C LEU A 240 15.92 18.97 -4.28
N SER A 241 15.40 19.08 -3.06
CA SER A 241 16.02 19.88 -2.00
C SER A 241 17.40 19.34 -1.62
N LEU A 242 17.54 18.01 -1.53
CA LEU A 242 18.82 17.37 -1.26
C LEU A 242 19.83 17.65 -2.38
N LEU A 243 19.41 17.53 -3.64
CA LEU A 243 20.25 17.86 -4.79
C LEU A 243 20.72 19.32 -4.76
N LEU A 244 19.82 20.28 -4.52
CA LEU A 244 20.17 21.70 -4.43
C LEU A 244 21.18 21.98 -3.31
N LYS A 245 20.98 21.38 -2.13
CA LYS A 245 21.94 21.51 -1.01
C LYS A 245 23.30 20.93 -1.38
N THR A 246 23.30 19.77 -2.05
CA THR A 246 24.52 19.07 -2.48
C THR A 246 25.27 19.89 -3.52
N VAL A 247 24.58 20.46 -4.50
CA VAL A 247 25.17 21.35 -5.53
C VAL A 247 25.68 22.66 -4.93
N LYS A 248 25.02 23.22 -3.91
CA LYS A 248 25.53 24.40 -3.19
C LYS A 248 26.77 24.09 -2.35
N MET A 249 26.87 22.87 -1.84
CA MET A 249 27.97 22.43 -0.98
C MET A 249 29.21 22.01 -1.76
N TYR A 250 29.06 21.45 -2.96
CA TYR A 250 30.15 20.98 -3.80
C TYR A 250 30.27 21.78 -5.09
N SER A 251 31.42 22.40 -5.30
CA SER A 251 31.67 23.33 -6.41
C SER A 251 31.90 22.64 -7.76
N SER A 252 32.23 21.34 -7.76
CA SER A 252 32.47 20.55 -8.98
C SER A 252 31.25 19.69 -9.30
N ALA A 253 30.72 19.81 -10.52
CA ALA A 253 29.59 19.01 -11.00
C ALA A 253 29.85 17.49 -10.98
N ASP A 254 31.12 17.07 -11.06
CA ASP A 254 31.54 15.66 -11.06
C ASP A 254 31.69 15.06 -9.66
N HIS A 255 31.25 15.77 -8.61
CA HIS A 255 31.33 15.24 -7.25
C HIS A 255 30.41 14.03 -7.10
N PRO A 256 30.87 12.87 -6.61
CA PRO A 256 30.08 11.63 -6.54
C PRO A 256 28.73 11.78 -5.83
N SER A 257 28.65 12.65 -4.82
CA SER A 257 27.39 12.94 -4.11
C SER A 257 26.37 13.69 -4.97
N ILE A 258 26.79 14.51 -5.93
CA ILE A 258 25.89 15.17 -6.89
C ILE A 258 25.34 14.13 -7.86
N SER A 259 26.19 13.23 -8.37
CA SER A 259 25.76 12.13 -9.25
C SER A 259 24.74 11.22 -8.55
N LEU A 260 25.00 10.85 -7.29
CA LEU A 260 24.06 10.03 -6.49
C LEU A 260 22.74 10.77 -6.22
N ALA A 261 22.79 12.07 -5.92
CA ALA A 261 21.59 12.89 -5.72
C ALA A 261 20.78 13.06 -7.01
N LEU A 262 21.45 13.14 -8.16
CA LEU A 262 20.81 13.17 -9.49
C LEU A 262 20.15 11.83 -9.82
N GLU A 263 20.86 10.72 -9.60
CA GLU A 263 20.35 9.37 -9.87
C GLU A 263 19.14 9.05 -8.98
N THR A 264 19.21 9.38 -7.69
CA THR A 264 18.06 9.21 -6.78
C THR A 264 16.89 10.13 -7.15
N LEU A 265 17.14 11.37 -7.56
CA LEU A 265 16.08 12.25 -8.07
C LEU A 265 15.47 11.69 -9.37
N HIS A 266 16.31 11.22 -10.28
CA HIS A 266 15.89 10.61 -11.54
C HIS A 266 15.01 9.39 -11.29
N ASN A 267 15.43 8.46 -10.43
CA ASN A 267 14.63 7.30 -10.05
C ASN A 267 13.30 7.70 -9.41
N GLY A 268 13.29 8.73 -8.55
CA GLY A 268 12.04 9.23 -7.96
C GLY A 268 11.09 9.87 -8.99
N ILE A 269 11.65 10.56 -9.99
CA ILE A 269 10.90 11.11 -11.13
C ILE A 269 10.39 9.98 -12.02
N ASP A 270 11.19 8.96 -12.29
CA ASP A 270 10.80 7.76 -13.02
C ASP A 270 9.71 6.98 -12.29
N ASP A 271 9.79 6.88 -10.96
CA ASP A 271 8.76 6.26 -10.13
C ASP A 271 7.43 7.04 -10.15
N LEU A 272 7.49 8.38 -10.31
CA LEU A 272 6.30 9.23 -10.43
C LEU A 272 5.75 9.26 -11.86
N LEU A 273 6.64 9.26 -12.86
CA LEU A 273 6.30 9.19 -14.28
C LEU A 273 5.69 7.82 -14.59
N GLN A 274 6.30 6.73 -14.13
CA GLN A 274 5.97 5.36 -14.52
C GLN A 274 5.77 5.28 -16.05
N ASP A 275 4.52 5.13 -16.50
CA ASP A 275 4.09 5.06 -17.91
C ASP A 275 3.39 6.34 -18.42
N ARG A 276 3.54 7.47 -17.72
CA ARG A 276 2.92 8.76 -18.07
C ARG A 276 3.84 9.54 -19.01
N GLU A 277 3.30 10.04 -20.12
CA GLU A 277 4.05 10.95 -21.02
C GLU A 277 4.47 12.25 -20.33
N LYS A 278 3.72 12.69 -19.33
CA LYS A 278 3.97 13.94 -18.62
C LYS A 278 3.36 13.93 -17.23
N VAL A 279 4.10 14.45 -16.25
CA VAL A 279 3.58 14.85 -14.94
C VAL A 279 3.79 16.35 -14.76
N SER A 280 2.78 17.06 -14.25
CA SER A 280 2.84 18.51 -14.05
C SER A 280 2.95 18.85 -12.55
N LEU A 281 4.05 19.51 -12.19
CA LEU A 281 4.30 20.10 -10.87
C LEU A 281 4.02 21.61 -10.95
N SER A 282 2.96 22.07 -10.30
CA SER A 282 2.52 23.47 -10.37
C SER A 282 2.62 24.14 -8.99
N ARG A 283 3.29 25.29 -8.90
CA ARG A 283 3.31 26.12 -7.68
C ARG A 283 2.02 26.92 -7.57
N LEU A 284 1.33 26.84 -6.43
CA LEU A 284 0.23 27.75 -6.07
C LEU A 284 0.53 28.38 -4.70
N GLY A 285 1.16 29.55 -4.72
CA GLY A 285 1.60 30.25 -3.50
C GLY A 285 2.71 29.50 -2.77
N SER A 286 2.41 29.06 -1.53
CA SER A 286 3.27 28.24 -0.67
C SER A 286 3.14 26.72 -0.91
N ASP A 287 2.19 26.33 -1.77
CA ASP A 287 1.81 24.94 -1.97
C ASP A 287 2.28 24.45 -3.34
N VAL A 288 2.56 23.15 -3.44
CA VAL A 288 2.85 22.48 -4.72
C VAL A 288 1.67 21.58 -5.09
N LEU A 289 1.26 21.62 -6.34
CA LEU A 289 0.24 20.75 -6.92
C LEU A 289 0.89 19.75 -7.85
N ILE A 290 0.47 18.50 -7.73
CA ILE A 290 0.76 17.43 -8.69
C ILE A 290 -0.56 16.93 -9.20
N GLU A 291 -0.86 17.19 -10.48
CA GLU A 291 -2.14 16.80 -11.10
C GLU A 291 -3.35 17.07 -10.18
N ASP A 292 -3.42 18.31 -9.65
CA ASP A 292 -4.48 18.81 -8.74
C ASP A 292 -4.44 18.35 -7.27
N VAL A 293 -3.41 17.60 -6.83
CA VAL A 293 -3.21 17.24 -5.42
C VAL A 293 -2.40 18.30 -4.68
N LYS A 294 -3.01 18.95 -3.69
CA LYS A 294 -2.43 20.09 -2.96
C LYS A 294 -1.48 19.65 -1.82
N LEU A 295 -0.21 20.04 -1.89
CA LEU A 295 0.82 19.80 -0.86
C LEU A 295 0.98 21.02 0.06
N LYS A 296 0.66 20.86 1.36
CA LYS A 296 0.57 21.97 2.33
C LYS A 296 1.88 22.39 3.03
N LYS A 297 3.04 21.79 2.71
CA LYS A 297 4.31 22.02 3.45
C LYS A 297 5.53 22.31 2.55
N ALA A 298 5.36 23.06 1.46
CA ALA A 298 6.47 23.40 0.54
C ALA A 298 6.97 24.86 0.63
N ALA A 299 6.35 25.71 1.46
CA ALA A 299 6.47 27.17 1.44
C ALA A 299 7.91 27.73 1.42
N GLN A 300 8.77 27.21 2.30
CA GLN A 300 10.15 27.70 2.44
C GLN A 300 11.01 27.32 1.23
N PHE A 301 10.82 26.10 0.72
CA PHE A 301 11.58 25.51 -0.38
C PHE A 301 11.39 26.24 -1.71
N ILE A 302 10.15 26.64 -2.04
CA ILE A 302 9.91 27.28 -3.34
C ILE A 302 10.43 28.72 -3.39
N ASN A 303 10.58 29.38 -2.23
CA ASN A 303 11.32 30.63 -2.16
C ASN A 303 12.82 30.40 -2.42
N ASP A 304 13.43 29.40 -1.78
CA ASP A 304 14.85 29.09 -1.98
C ASP A 304 15.18 28.63 -3.42
N PHE A 305 14.25 27.93 -4.08
CA PHE A 305 14.39 27.49 -5.48
C PHE A 305 14.14 28.61 -6.49
N ALA A 306 13.15 29.49 -6.25
CA ALA A 306 12.93 30.67 -7.09
C ALA A 306 14.12 31.63 -7.02
N ILE A 307 14.65 31.88 -5.81
CA ILE A 307 15.86 32.68 -5.60
C ILE A 307 17.05 32.06 -6.35
N ALA A 308 17.24 30.74 -6.26
CA ALA A 308 18.33 30.05 -6.96
C ALA A 308 18.21 30.04 -8.50
N LEU A 309 16.99 30.23 -9.05
CA LEU A 309 16.75 30.40 -10.48
C LEU A 309 16.88 31.86 -10.95
N GLU A 310 16.58 32.83 -10.08
CA GLU A 310 16.75 34.27 -10.35
C GLU A 310 18.20 34.76 -10.14
N GLU A 311 19.02 34.05 -9.36
CA GLU A 311 20.45 34.34 -9.13
C GLU A 311 21.39 33.76 -10.23
N ARG A 312 20.83 33.27 -11.36
CA ARG A 312 21.57 32.90 -12.58
C ARG A 312 21.18 33.81 -13.75
#